data_AF-A0A927MPV9-F1
#
_entry.id   AF-A0A927MPV9-F1
#
_cell.length_a   1.000
_cell.length_b   1.000
_cell.length_c   1.000
_cell.angle_alpha   90.00
_cell.angle_beta   90.00
_cell.angle_gamma   90.00
#
_symmetry.space_group_name_H-M   'P 1'
#
loop_
_entity.id
_entity.type
_entity.pdbx_description
1 polymer ?
#
loop_
_entity_poly.entity_id
_entity_poly.type
_entity_poly.pdbx_seq_one_letter_code
_entity_poly.pdbx_strand_id
1 'polypeptide(L)'
;MIKRNKHIKNIKIYNKKHISFKELKRTPFFSYFDKQSEYRLPLFEALINIVRDFNPYDQTAFVEFEELTESHFEFAEINSSKDIPVDIKYEIIKQLYCIYQKREFLEFRGNFVEYTMVYLEKSNESKIYHEPLFYHKRKKLFKREFPGCNCLIDIVKLHNTTKSISLIECKADLDVRIKRMNNKGDKFKNKLSLMNALENVLNEYSNFNQEKISVSKSLASIKAPIRRLPGEYKNFVYINLFDQFRLKKKNVS
;
A
#
# COMPACT_ATOMS: atom_id res chain seq x y z
N MET A 1 42.06 -10.62 -9.67
CA MET A 1 41.03 -9.56 -9.72
C MET A 1 40.19 -9.64 -8.44
N ILE A 2 40.39 -8.74 -7.47
CA ILE A 2 39.65 -8.80 -6.19
C ILE A 2 38.18 -8.48 -6.49
N LYS A 3 37.29 -9.47 -6.37
CA LYS A 3 35.83 -9.23 -6.39
C LYS A 3 35.52 -8.24 -5.27
N ARG A 4 35.26 -6.97 -5.61
CA ARG A 4 34.78 -6.00 -4.63
C ARG A 4 33.48 -6.54 -4.04
N ASN A 5 33.49 -6.79 -2.73
CA ASN A 5 32.31 -7.28 -2.04
C ASN A 5 31.19 -6.24 -2.16
N LYS A 6 30.05 -6.68 -2.70
CA LYS A 6 28.86 -5.86 -2.93
C LYS A 6 28.03 -5.82 -1.65
N HIS A 7 28.20 -4.78 -0.83
CA HIS A 7 27.47 -4.66 0.44
C HIS A 7 26.18 -3.83 0.33
N ILE A 8 25.15 -4.24 1.08
CA ILE A 8 23.88 -3.50 1.20
C ILE A 8 24.04 -2.07 1.71
N LYS A 9 25.04 -1.77 2.56
CA LYS A 9 25.33 -0.39 3.02
C LYS A 9 25.63 0.60 1.88
N ASN A 10 26.03 0.08 0.73
CA ASN A 10 26.29 0.88 -0.45
C ASN A 10 25.02 1.11 -1.27
N ILE A 11 23.92 0.44 -0.93
CA ILE A 11 22.61 0.66 -1.53
C ILE A 11 21.97 1.83 -0.80
N LYS A 12 21.67 2.89 -1.54
CA LYS A 12 20.92 4.05 -1.07
C LYS A 12 19.56 4.07 -1.73
N ILE A 13 18.53 4.28 -0.92
CA ILE A 13 17.14 4.37 -1.35
C ILE A 13 16.71 5.82 -1.14
N TYR A 14 16.23 6.46 -2.21
CA TYR A 14 15.75 7.84 -2.19
C TYR A 14 14.30 7.88 -2.65
N ASN A 15 13.49 8.80 -2.12
CA ASN A 15 12.12 9.00 -2.61
C ASN A 15 12.13 9.91 -3.84
N LYS A 16 11.24 9.65 -4.81
CA LYS A 16 10.90 10.66 -5.82
C LYS A 16 9.96 11.69 -5.19
N LYS A 17 9.88 12.91 -5.75
CA LYS A 17 9.05 14.05 -5.30
C LYS A 17 7.51 13.81 -5.32
N HIS A 18 7.02 12.58 -5.42
CA HIS A 18 5.57 12.31 -5.39
C HIS A 18 5.02 12.26 -3.97
N ILE A 19 3.69 12.35 -3.86
CA ILE A 19 2.92 12.55 -2.62
C ILE A 19 3.41 11.59 -1.55
N SER A 20 4.34 12.06 -0.73
CA SER A 20 4.92 11.23 0.32
C SER A 20 3.82 10.82 1.29
N PHE A 21 3.99 9.71 2.03
CA PHE A 21 3.07 9.38 3.13
C PHE A 21 2.81 10.57 4.06
N LYS A 22 3.80 11.45 4.23
CA LYS A 22 3.67 12.71 4.99
C LYS A 22 2.70 13.70 4.33
N GLU A 23 2.67 13.78 3.01
CA GLU A 23 1.71 14.58 2.25
C GLU A 23 0.32 13.93 2.25
N LEU A 24 0.22 12.61 2.06
CA LEU A 24 -1.05 11.88 2.22
C LEU A 24 -1.66 12.15 3.61
N LYS A 25 -0.87 12.02 4.68
CA LYS A 25 -1.29 12.33 6.06
C LYS A 25 -1.77 13.79 6.24
N ARG A 26 -1.33 14.71 5.39
CA ARG A 26 -1.68 16.13 5.46
C ARG A 26 -2.91 16.49 4.64
N THR A 27 -3.44 15.58 3.80
CA THR A 27 -4.69 15.87 3.10
C THR A 27 -5.82 16.05 4.12
N PRO A 28 -6.86 16.85 3.81
CA PRO A 28 -7.95 17.13 4.75
C PRO A 28 -8.55 15.86 5.37
N PHE A 29 -8.83 14.86 4.53
CA PHE A 29 -9.40 13.59 4.97
C PHE A 29 -8.49 12.82 5.92
N PHE A 30 -7.26 12.49 5.51
CA PHE A 30 -6.36 11.69 6.34
C PHE A 30 -5.89 12.44 7.59
N SER A 31 -5.77 13.76 7.52
CA SER A 31 -5.43 14.62 8.67
C SER A 31 -6.54 14.62 9.71
N TYR A 32 -7.81 14.73 9.28
CA TYR A 32 -8.95 14.60 10.18
C TYR A 32 -9.02 13.19 10.76
N PHE A 33 -8.93 12.18 9.90
CA PHE A 33 -8.97 10.77 10.28
C PHE A 33 -7.90 10.40 11.33
N ASP A 34 -6.66 10.87 11.17
CA ASP A 34 -5.56 10.61 12.10
C ASP A 34 -5.78 11.21 13.50
N LYS A 35 -6.52 12.32 13.60
CA LYS A 35 -6.86 12.97 14.89
C LYS A 35 -7.83 12.12 15.70
N GLN A 36 -8.65 11.29 15.04
CA GLN A 36 -9.60 10.38 15.68
C GLN A 36 -8.92 9.10 16.19
N SER A 37 -7.76 9.26 16.82
CA SER A 37 -6.88 8.16 17.24
C SER A 37 -7.57 7.18 18.19
N GLU A 38 -8.53 7.67 18.98
CA GLU A 38 -9.34 6.90 19.91
C GLU A 38 -10.24 5.88 19.19
N TYR A 39 -10.80 6.25 18.03
CA TYR A 39 -11.75 5.45 17.25
C TYR A 39 -11.09 4.77 16.05
N ARG A 40 -9.76 4.77 16.01
CA ARG A 40 -9.00 4.38 14.83
C ARG A 40 -9.37 3.00 14.29
N LEU A 41 -9.60 2.03 15.18
CA LEU A 41 -9.94 0.66 14.77
C LEU A 41 -11.27 0.58 14.01
N PRO A 42 -12.43 0.92 14.61
CA PRO A 42 -13.70 0.88 13.88
C PRO A 42 -13.69 1.80 12.65
N LEU A 43 -13.03 2.95 12.72
CA LEU A 43 -12.91 3.86 11.59
C LEU A 43 -12.17 3.26 10.39
N PHE A 44 -11.04 2.59 10.60
CA PHE A 44 -10.33 1.91 9.51
C PHE A 44 -11.14 0.73 8.96
N GLU A 45 -11.77 -0.04 9.84
CA GLU A 45 -12.59 -1.18 9.43
C GLU A 45 -13.77 -0.75 8.55
N ALA A 46 -14.50 0.30 8.98
CA ALA A 46 -15.57 0.91 8.20
C ALA A 46 -15.04 1.41 6.85
N LEU A 47 -13.97 2.21 6.82
CA LEU A 47 -13.41 2.72 5.57
C LEU A 47 -12.93 1.64 4.62
N ILE A 48 -12.34 0.56 5.12
CA ILE A 48 -11.96 -0.58 4.30
C ILE A 48 -13.19 -1.19 3.62
N ASN A 49 -14.30 -1.38 4.36
CA ASN A 49 -15.54 -1.91 3.79
C ASN A 49 -16.17 -0.93 2.79
N ILE A 50 -16.26 0.36 3.11
CA ILE A 50 -16.79 1.40 2.20
C ILE A 50 -16.00 1.44 0.89
N VAL A 51 -14.66 1.50 0.97
CA VAL A 51 -13.80 1.56 -0.22
C VAL A 51 -13.90 0.28 -1.06
N ARG A 52 -14.18 -0.86 -0.43
CA ARG A 52 -14.36 -2.16 -1.09
C ARG A 52 -15.71 -2.25 -1.82
N ASP A 53 -16.79 -1.86 -1.15
CA ASP A 53 -18.16 -2.19 -1.55
C ASP A 53 -18.83 -1.09 -2.37
N PHE A 54 -18.45 0.17 -2.14
CA PHE A 54 -18.98 1.27 -2.93
C PHE A 54 -18.57 1.12 -4.40
N ASN A 55 -19.42 1.51 -5.33
CA ASN A 55 -19.10 1.59 -6.76
C ASN A 55 -19.07 3.06 -7.19
N PRO A 56 -17.92 3.62 -7.57
CA PRO A 56 -17.80 5.06 -7.78
C PRO A 56 -18.38 5.50 -9.14
N TYR A 57 -18.85 4.57 -9.95
CA TYR A 57 -19.48 4.83 -11.25
C TYR A 57 -21.00 4.98 -11.16
N ASP A 58 -21.60 4.52 -10.07
CA ASP A 58 -23.03 4.65 -9.86
C ASP A 58 -23.34 6.12 -9.53
N GLN A 59 -24.51 6.60 -9.94
CA GLN A 59 -25.04 7.89 -9.49
C GLN A 59 -25.81 7.66 -8.20
N THR A 60 -25.26 8.11 -7.08
CA THR A 60 -25.80 7.88 -5.74
C THR A 60 -26.11 9.23 -5.11
N ALA A 61 -27.34 9.40 -4.63
CA ALA A 61 -27.73 10.59 -3.89
C ALA A 61 -27.05 10.62 -2.51
N PHE A 62 -27.02 11.78 -1.85
CA PHE A 62 -26.39 11.90 -0.53
C PHE A 62 -27.02 10.96 0.50
N VAL A 63 -28.35 10.89 0.55
CA VAL A 63 -29.10 10.05 1.48
C VAL A 63 -28.73 8.57 1.31
N GLU A 64 -28.70 8.08 0.08
CA GLU A 64 -28.32 6.69 -0.23
C GLU A 64 -26.85 6.41 0.12
N PHE A 65 -25.96 7.37 -0.13
CA PHE A 65 -24.54 7.26 0.21
C PHE A 65 -24.33 7.26 1.73
N GLU A 66 -25.06 8.10 2.44
CA GLU A 66 -25.07 8.21 3.90
C GLU A 66 -25.55 6.89 4.52
N GLU A 67 -26.71 6.38 4.13
CA GLU A 67 -27.26 5.10 4.61
C GLU A 67 -26.27 3.94 4.40
N LEU A 68 -25.67 3.84 3.20
CA LEU A 68 -24.64 2.84 2.91
C LEU A 68 -23.46 2.98 3.85
N THR A 69 -22.97 4.21 4.04
CA THR A 69 -21.77 4.47 4.83
C THR A 69 -22.01 4.26 6.33
N GLU A 70 -23.18 4.65 6.84
CA GLU A 70 -23.60 4.41 8.23
C GLU A 70 -23.68 2.93 8.54
N SER A 71 -24.25 2.11 7.65
CA SER A 71 -24.31 0.65 7.84
C SER A 71 -22.92 0.02 8.01
N HIS A 72 -21.90 0.56 7.33
CA HIS A 72 -20.52 0.10 7.48
C HIS A 72 -19.87 0.55 8.79
N PHE A 73 -20.26 1.71 9.33
CA PHE A 73 -19.84 2.14 10.65
C PHE A 73 -20.46 1.27 11.74
N GLU A 74 -21.78 1.04 11.70
CA GLU A 74 -22.47 0.19 12.67
C GLU A 74 -21.86 -1.21 12.74
N PHE A 75 -21.59 -1.81 11.58
CA PHE A 75 -20.92 -3.10 11.51
C PHE A 75 -19.52 -3.08 12.15
N ALA A 76 -18.75 -2.01 11.95
CA ALA A 76 -17.42 -1.86 12.52
C ALA A 76 -17.45 -1.58 14.03
N GLU A 77 -18.43 -0.81 14.51
CA GLU A 77 -18.69 -0.54 15.93
C GLU A 77 -18.99 -1.86 16.66
N ILE A 78 -19.86 -2.70 16.09
CA ILE A 78 -20.18 -4.04 16.61
C ILE A 78 -18.91 -4.91 16.70
N ASN A 79 -18.14 -5.02 15.62
CA ASN A 79 -16.93 -5.87 15.59
C ASN A 79 -15.82 -5.39 16.51
N SER A 80 -15.74 -4.08 16.75
CA SER A 80 -14.71 -3.49 17.61
C SER A 80 -15.14 -3.31 19.06
N SER A 81 -16.45 -3.46 19.33
CA SER A 81 -17.10 -3.12 20.60
C SER A 81 -16.81 -1.69 21.03
N LYS A 82 -16.82 -0.76 20.07
CA LYS A 82 -16.53 0.65 20.30
C LYS A 82 -17.37 1.55 19.39
N ASP A 83 -18.23 2.33 20.00
CA ASP A 83 -19.08 3.30 19.30
C ASP A 83 -18.26 4.50 18.84
N ILE A 84 -18.57 4.98 17.64
CA ILE A 84 -18.01 6.20 17.06
C ILE A 84 -19.04 7.31 17.24
N PRO A 85 -18.66 8.46 17.83
CA PRO A 85 -19.52 9.62 17.93
C PRO A 85 -20.16 10.03 16.58
N VAL A 86 -21.44 10.40 16.62
CA VAL A 86 -22.25 10.72 15.44
C VAL A 86 -21.64 11.87 14.63
N ASP A 87 -21.11 12.90 15.31
CA ASP A 87 -20.43 14.02 14.68
C ASP A 87 -19.18 13.58 13.90
N ILE A 88 -18.43 12.61 14.44
CA ILE A 88 -17.26 12.04 13.75
C ILE A 88 -17.70 11.25 12.51
N LYS A 89 -18.73 10.40 12.63
CA LYS A 89 -19.28 9.63 11.49
C LYS A 89 -19.75 10.56 10.39
N TYR A 90 -20.57 11.55 10.74
CA TYR A 90 -21.15 12.51 9.80
C TYR A 90 -20.08 13.33 9.07
N GLU A 91 -19.05 13.79 9.76
CA GLU A 91 -17.95 14.52 9.11
C GLU A 91 -17.18 13.64 8.12
N ILE A 92 -16.96 12.36 8.43
CA ILE A 92 -16.33 11.42 7.49
C ILE A 92 -17.23 11.16 6.29
N ILE A 93 -18.52 10.90 6.51
CA ILE A 93 -19.52 10.68 5.44
C ILE A 93 -19.51 11.87 4.48
N LYS A 94 -19.61 13.09 5.02
CA LYS A 94 -19.61 14.34 4.24
C LYS A 94 -18.34 14.47 3.40
N GLN A 95 -17.16 14.23 3.98
CA GLN A 95 -15.90 14.32 3.25
C GLN A 95 -15.78 13.25 2.16
N LEU A 96 -16.19 12.00 2.44
CA LEU A 96 -16.21 10.92 1.45
C LEU A 96 -17.16 11.25 0.30
N TYR A 97 -18.34 11.77 0.60
CA TYR A 97 -19.31 12.17 -0.42
C TYR A 97 -18.78 13.34 -1.26
N CYS A 98 -18.11 14.32 -0.65
CA CYS A 98 -17.43 15.37 -1.40
C CYS A 98 -16.37 14.83 -2.37
N ILE A 99 -15.56 13.85 -1.94
CA ILE A 99 -14.57 13.16 -2.78
C ILE A 99 -15.27 12.44 -3.94
N TYR A 100 -16.38 11.75 -3.64
CA TYR A 100 -17.19 11.06 -4.64
C TYR A 100 -17.81 12.02 -5.68
N GLN A 101 -18.44 13.10 -5.24
CA GLN A 101 -19.06 14.12 -6.10
C GLN A 101 -18.05 14.78 -7.04
N LYS A 102 -16.80 14.94 -6.61
CA LYS A 102 -15.69 15.43 -7.43
C LYS A 102 -15.11 14.39 -8.40
N ARG A 103 -15.63 13.16 -8.40
CA ARG A 103 -15.14 12.01 -9.17
C ARG A 103 -13.70 11.60 -8.79
N GLU A 104 -13.29 11.91 -7.57
CA GLU A 104 -11.95 11.62 -7.04
C GLU A 104 -11.90 10.31 -6.26
N PHE A 105 -13.03 9.59 -6.16
CA PHE A 105 -13.13 8.40 -5.30
C PHE A 105 -12.15 7.29 -5.67
N LEU A 106 -11.89 7.05 -6.98
CA LEU A 106 -10.92 6.04 -7.42
C LEU A 106 -9.49 6.35 -6.98
N GLU A 107 -9.10 7.62 -7.05
CA GLU A 107 -7.79 8.09 -6.56
C GLU A 107 -7.72 7.96 -5.04
N PHE A 108 -8.79 8.36 -4.35
CA PHE A 108 -8.92 8.17 -2.91
C PHE A 108 -8.77 6.70 -2.49
N ARG A 109 -9.35 5.74 -3.22
CA ARG A 109 -9.15 4.29 -2.94
C ARG A 109 -7.67 3.93 -2.97
N GLY A 110 -6.94 4.35 -4.01
CA GLY A 110 -5.51 4.09 -4.14
C GLY A 110 -4.73 4.67 -2.97
N ASN A 111 -4.97 5.94 -2.67
CA ASN A 111 -4.35 6.66 -1.56
C ASN A 111 -4.65 6.00 -0.20
N PHE A 112 -5.88 5.51 0.01
CA PHE A 112 -6.29 4.83 1.23
C PHE A 112 -5.58 3.48 1.42
N VAL A 113 -5.43 2.68 0.36
CA VAL A 113 -4.67 1.42 0.38
C VAL A 113 -3.21 1.67 0.77
N GLU A 114 -2.57 2.65 0.13
CA GLU A 114 -1.18 3.02 0.41
C GLU A 114 -1.00 3.55 1.84
N TYR A 115 -1.90 4.45 2.26
CA TYR A 115 -1.92 4.98 3.62
C TYR A 115 -2.05 3.86 4.67
N THR A 116 -3.00 2.94 4.45
CA THR A 116 -3.24 1.78 5.35
C THR A 116 -2.03 0.86 5.40
N MET A 117 -1.43 0.55 4.25
CA MET A 117 -0.23 -0.30 4.18
C MET A 117 0.94 0.33 4.94
N VAL A 118 1.23 1.63 4.71
CA VAL A 118 2.30 2.32 5.47
C VAL A 118 1.96 2.37 6.96
N TYR A 119 0.71 2.63 7.33
CA TYR A 119 0.26 2.62 8.72
C TYR A 119 0.53 1.26 9.39
N LEU A 120 0.13 0.16 8.76
CA LEU A 120 0.34 -1.20 9.26
C LEU A 120 1.82 -1.57 9.31
N GLU A 121 2.68 -1.03 8.45
CA GLU A 121 4.10 -1.38 8.42
C GLU A 121 4.99 -0.57 9.37
N LYS A 122 4.47 0.49 10.01
CA LYS A 122 5.23 1.32 10.95
C LYS A 122 5.70 0.50 12.16
N SER A 123 6.93 -0.01 12.05
CA SER A 123 7.75 -0.48 13.17
C SER A 123 8.92 0.50 13.31
N ASN A 124 9.26 0.85 14.55
CA ASN A 124 10.39 1.75 14.85
C ASN A 124 11.73 1.24 14.28
N GLU A 125 11.83 -0.05 13.95
CA GLU A 125 13.04 -0.67 13.41
C GLU A 125 13.14 -0.60 11.87
N SER A 126 12.05 -0.28 11.18
CA SER A 126 11.96 -0.36 9.73
C SER A 126 11.85 1.01 9.08
N LYS A 127 12.62 1.25 8.02
CA LYS A 127 12.45 2.45 7.19
C LYS A 127 11.51 2.15 6.04
N ILE A 128 10.50 2.99 5.86
CA ILE A 128 9.52 2.88 4.78
C ILE A 128 9.79 3.99 3.77
N TYR A 129 9.98 3.60 2.52
CA TYR A 129 10.17 4.49 1.38
C TYR A 129 8.97 4.35 0.47
N HIS A 130 8.39 5.48 0.07
CA HIS A 130 7.28 5.52 -0.89
C HIS A 130 7.85 5.92 -2.25
N GLU A 131 7.47 5.17 -3.28
CA GLU A 131 7.97 5.33 -4.64
C GLU A 131 9.51 5.51 -4.76
N PRO A 132 10.32 4.53 -4.31
CA PRO A 132 11.75 4.73 -4.18
C PRO A 132 12.56 4.54 -5.46
N LEU A 133 13.69 5.23 -5.50
CA LEU A 133 14.78 5.07 -6.43
C LEU A 133 15.96 4.37 -5.75
N PHE A 134 16.51 3.34 -6.40
CA PHE A 134 17.61 2.55 -5.87
C PHE A 134 18.95 2.91 -6.52
N TYR A 135 19.96 3.14 -5.68
CA TYR A 135 21.32 3.49 -6.08
C TYR A 135 22.34 2.59 -5.42
N HIS A 136 23.39 2.21 -6.13
CA HIS A 136 24.62 1.71 -5.53
C HIS A 136 25.70 2.80 -5.59
N LYS A 137 26.15 3.25 -4.42
CA LYS A 137 27.01 4.43 -4.25
C LYS A 137 26.37 5.67 -4.90
N ARG A 138 26.89 6.13 -6.04
CA ARG A 138 26.38 7.28 -6.82
C ARG A 138 25.72 6.87 -8.14
N LYS A 139 25.61 5.56 -8.43
CA LYS A 139 25.07 5.04 -9.69
C LYS A 139 23.69 4.44 -9.43
N LYS A 140 22.67 4.86 -10.17
CA LYS A 140 21.34 4.25 -10.12
C LYS A 140 21.45 2.78 -10.52
N LEU A 141 20.82 1.88 -9.77
CA LEU A 141 20.86 0.43 -10.06
C LEU A 141 20.28 0.13 -11.45
N PHE A 142 19.24 0.87 -11.83
CA PHE A 142 18.64 0.82 -13.16
C PHE A 142 18.98 2.08 -13.94
N LYS A 143 19.84 1.94 -14.96
CA LYS A 143 20.24 3.03 -15.85
C LYS A 143 19.20 3.33 -16.94
N ARG A 144 18.50 2.30 -17.42
CA ARG A 144 17.39 2.45 -18.36
C ARG A 144 16.11 2.69 -17.57
N GLU A 145 15.23 3.52 -18.11
CA GLU A 145 13.82 3.47 -17.76
C GLU A 145 13.35 2.04 -18.03
N PHE A 146 12.73 1.39 -17.05
CA PHE A 146 12.06 0.11 -17.32
C PHE A 146 11.11 0.32 -18.50
N PRO A 147 10.91 -0.68 -19.38
CA PRO A 147 9.87 -0.59 -20.40
C PRO A 147 8.55 -0.17 -19.73
N GLY A 148 8.10 1.06 -20.02
CA GLY A 148 7.05 1.75 -19.25
C GLY A 148 7.59 2.79 -18.25
N CYS A 149 8.19 3.88 -18.76
CA CYS A 149 8.66 5.03 -17.98
C CYS A 149 7.63 5.46 -16.92
N ASN A 150 8.09 5.78 -15.70
CA ASN A 150 7.31 6.10 -14.49
C ASN A 150 6.77 4.94 -13.63
N CYS A 151 7.23 3.70 -13.80
CA CYS A 151 6.89 2.63 -12.84
C CYS A 151 7.80 2.70 -11.60
N LEU A 152 7.24 3.14 -10.47
CA LEU A 152 7.84 3.03 -9.14
C LEU A 152 7.08 2.00 -8.31
N ILE A 153 7.80 1.36 -7.39
CA ILE A 153 7.20 0.43 -6.42
C ILE A 153 6.53 1.29 -5.36
N ASP A 154 5.26 1.06 -5.06
CA ASP A 154 4.50 1.95 -4.16
C ASP A 154 5.19 2.09 -2.79
N ILE A 155 5.59 0.97 -2.18
CA ILE A 155 6.23 0.95 -0.85
C ILE A 155 7.44 0.02 -0.84
N VAL A 156 8.53 0.47 -0.22
CA VAL A 156 9.70 -0.36 0.10
C VAL A 156 10.02 -0.24 1.57
N LYS A 157 10.07 -1.39 2.23
CA LYS A 157 10.45 -1.49 3.63
C LYS A 157 11.85 -2.07 3.74
N LEU A 158 12.72 -1.36 4.45
CA LEU A 158 14.05 -1.84 4.82
C LEU A 158 14.05 -2.23 6.29
N HIS A 159 14.22 -3.52 6.57
CA HIS A 159 14.38 -4.03 7.92
C HIS A 159 15.84 -3.87 8.34
N ASN A 160 16.12 -2.99 9.29
CA ASN A 160 17.51 -2.62 9.57
C ASN A 160 18.30 -3.71 10.30
N THR A 161 17.64 -4.51 11.12
CA THR A 161 18.23 -5.61 11.93
C THR A 161 18.54 -6.82 11.06
N THR A 162 17.53 -7.33 10.36
CA THR A 162 17.66 -8.50 9.47
C THR A 162 18.23 -8.16 8.09
N LYS A 163 18.38 -6.87 7.77
CA LYS A 163 18.81 -6.36 6.45
C LYS A 163 18.02 -6.96 5.29
N SER A 164 16.74 -7.27 5.50
CA SER A 164 15.82 -7.67 4.43
C SER A 164 15.14 -6.45 3.79
N ILE A 165 14.76 -6.61 2.53
CA ILE A 165 14.04 -5.58 1.75
C ILE A 165 12.69 -6.16 1.34
N SER A 166 11.61 -5.48 1.70
CA SER A 166 10.27 -5.81 1.20
C SER A 166 9.86 -4.81 0.14
N LEU A 167 9.48 -5.30 -1.03
CA LEU A 167 8.94 -4.55 -2.14
C LEU A 167 7.42 -4.78 -2.13
N ILE A 168 6.63 -3.71 -2.04
CA ILE A 168 5.18 -3.80 -1.86
C ILE A 168 4.50 -2.91 -2.89
N GLU A 169 3.62 -3.50 -3.69
CA GLU A 169 2.75 -2.79 -4.61
C GLU A 169 1.32 -2.78 -4.06
N CYS A 170 0.69 -1.61 -4.03
CA CYS A 170 -0.64 -1.38 -3.47
C CYS A 170 -1.68 -1.23 -4.57
N LYS A 171 -2.73 -2.06 -4.58
CA LYS A 171 -3.82 -1.94 -5.56
C LYS A 171 -5.17 -2.17 -4.91
N ALA A 172 -6.04 -1.17 -5.01
CA ALA A 172 -7.45 -1.31 -4.61
C ALA A 172 -8.14 -2.40 -5.45
N ASP A 173 -8.01 -2.35 -6.78
CA ASP A 173 -8.69 -3.26 -7.70
C ASP A 173 -7.76 -4.38 -8.24
N LEU A 174 -7.15 -5.13 -7.34
CA LEU A 174 -6.09 -6.09 -7.71
C LEU A 174 -6.57 -7.16 -8.72
N ASP A 175 -7.80 -7.67 -8.58
CA ASP A 175 -8.37 -8.67 -9.50
C ASP A 175 -8.49 -8.14 -10.94
N VAL A 176 -8.95 -6.88 -11.09
CA VAL A 176 -9.07 -6.20 -12.39
C VAL A 176 -7.69 -6.00 -13.02
N ARG A 177 -6.69 -5.66 -12.21
CA ARG A 177 -5.30 -5.51 -12.68
C ARG A 177 -4.72 -6.82 -13.14
N ILE A 178 -4.94 -7.92 -12.41
CA ILE A 178 -4.53 -9.26 -12.82
C ILE A 178 -5.24 -9.66 -14.12
N LYS A 179 -6.55 -9.43 -14.25
CA LYS A 179 -7.31 -9.73 -15.48
C LYS A 179 -6.73 -9.04 -16.71
N ARG A 180 -6.27 -7.79 -16.57
CA ARG A 180 -5.80 -6.94 -17.67
C ARG A 180 -4.29 -6.99 -17.91
N MET A 181 -3.53 -7.73 -17.10
CA MET A 181 -2.06 -7.64 -17.10
C MET A 181 -1.38 -8.09 -18.40
N ASN A 182 -2.02 -8.94 -19.20
CA ASN A 182 -1.48 -9.40 -20.48
C ASN A 182 -1.74 -8.42 -21.63
N ASN A 183 -2.45 -7.33 -21.37
CA ASN A 183 -2.64 -6.27 -22.36
C ASN A 183 -1.32 -5.53 -22.57
N LYS A 184 -1.00 -5.23 -23.83
CA LYS A 184 0.23 -4.51 -24.18
C LYS A 184 0.27 -3.14 -23.48
N GLY A 185 1.34 -2.87 -22.75
CA GLY A 185 1.55 -1.59 -22.06
C GLY A 185 0.91 -1.47 -20.67
N ASP A 186 0.40 -2.56 -20.10
CA ASP A 186 -0.17 -2.54 -18.76
C ASP A 186 0.88 -2.16 -17.69
N LYS A 187 0.62 -1.04 -16.99
CA LYS A 187 1.52 -0.48 -15.96
C LYS A 187 1.72 -1.45 -14.79
N PHE A 188 0.71 -2.25 -14.45
CA PHE A 188 0.80 -3.19 -13.34
C PHE A 188 1.78 -4.32 -13.65
N LYS A 189 1.71 -4.93 -14.83
CA LYS A 189 2.71 -5.93 -15.27
C LYS A 189 4.14 -5.37 -15.28
N ASN A 190 4.32 -4.13 -15.72
CA ASN A 190 5.63 -3.48 -15.73
C ASN A 190 6.20 -3.31 -14.31
N LYS A 191 5.36 -2.98 -13.33
CA LYS A 191 5.77 -2.90 -11.92
C LYS A 191 6.15 -4.26 -11.32
N LEU A 192 5.39 -5.32 -11.61
CA LEU A 192 5.78 -6.68 -11.17
C LEU A 192 7.14 -7.10 -11.75
N SER A 193 7.35 -6.78 -13.03
CA SER A 193 8.60 -7.05 -13.73
C SER A 193 9.78 -6.24 -13.15
N LEU A 194 9.54 -4.99 -12.75
CA LEU A 194 10.49 -4.16 -12.02
C LEU A 194 10.87 -4.78 -10.66
N MET A 195 9.89 -5.25 -9.89
CA MET A 195 10.14 -5.89 -8.59
C MET A 195 10.99 -7.17 -8.73
N ASN A 196 10.70 -8.02 -9.72
CA ASN A 196 11.50 -9.21 -10.04
C ASN A 196 12.95 -8.85 -10.40
N ALA A 197 13.12 -7.89 -11.31
CA ALA A 197 14.45 -7.49 -11.74
C ALA A 197 15.24 -6.82 -10.61
N LEU A 198 14.58 -6.07 -9.73
CA LEU A 198 15.20 -5.47 -8.56
C LEU A 198 15.64 -6.53 -7.55
N GLU A 199 14.80 -7.52 -7.25
CA GLU A 199 15.20 -8.68 -6.45
C GLU A 199 16.46 -9.34 -7.02
N ASN A 200 16.50 -9.64 -8.33
CA ASN A 200 17.66 -10.27 -8.96
C ASN A 200 18.93 -9.44 -8.75
N VAL A 201 18.86 -8.12 -8.95
CA VAL A 201 20.00 -7.22 -8.75
C VAL A 201 20.40 -7.14 -7.26
N LEU A 202 19.43 -7.05 -6.36
CA LEU A 202 19.67 -6.94 -4.91
C LEU A 202 20.25 -8.23 -4.32
N ASN A 203 19.88 -9.40 -4.85
CA ASN A 203 20.39 -10.70 -4.43
C ASN A 203 21.89 -10.91 -4.76
N GLU A 204 22.47 -10.08 -5.61
CA GLU A 204 23.93 -10.03 -5.84
C GLU A 204 24.70 -9.37 -4.69
N TYR A 205 24.00 -8.73 -3.76
CA TYR A 205 24.58 -8.04 -2.61
C TYR A 205 24.41 -8.88 -1.33
N SER A 206 25.34 -8.69 -0.40
CA SER A 206 25.35 -9.35 0.91
C SER A 206 25.33 -8.34 2.05
N ASN A 207 24.97 -8.83 3.24
CA ASN A 207 25.09 -8.06 4.48
C ASN A 207 26.56 -8.00 4.97
N PHE A 208 26.79 -7.49 6.18
CA PHE A 208 28.15 -7.42 6.75
C PHE A 208 28.68 -8.80 7.17
N ASN A 209 27.78 -9.72 7.50
CA ASN A 209 28.07 -11.10 7.86
C ASN A 209 28.17 -12.02 6.64
N GLN A 210 28.24 -11.45 5.42
CA GLN A 210 28.28 -12.15 4.14
C GLN A 210 27.04 -12.99 3.79
N GLU A 211 25.95 -12.87 4.56
CA GLU A 211 24.69 -13.52 4.24
C GLU A 211 24.02 -12.80 3.09
N LYS A 212 23.35 -13.57 2.23
CA LYS A 212 22.56 -13.02 1.11
C LYS A 212 21.39 -12.21 1.64
N ILE A 213 21.12 -11.09 1.00
CA ILE A 213 19.94 -10.28 1.30
C ILE A 213 18.70 -11.08 0.97
N SER A 214 17.74 -11.10 1.89
CA SER A 214 16.38 -11.58 1.61
C SER A 214 15.56 -10.43 1.03
N VAL A 215 14.96 -10.66 -0.14
CA VAL A 215 14.02 -9.74 -0.77
C VAL A 215 12.65 -10.41 -0.82
N SER A 216 11.63 -9.75 -0.27
CA SER A 216 10.25 -10.20 -0.38
C SER A 216 9.47 -9.30 -1.32
N LYS A 217 8.49 -9.86 -2.04
CA LYS A 217 7.61 -9.12 -2.94
C LYS A 217 6.18 -9.39 -2.56
N SER A 218 5.41 -8.33 -2.38
CA SER A 218 4.04 -8.43 -1.91
C SER A 218 3.11 -7.54 -2.71
N LEU A 219 1.86 -7.98 -2.82
CA LEU A 219 0.76 -7.22 -3.39
C LEU A 219 -0.25 -6.94 -2.28
N ALA A 220 -0.37 -5.67 -1.91
CA ALA A 220 -1.30 -5.22 -0.89
C ALA A 220 -2.61 -4.76 -1.52
N SER A 221 -3.72 -5.25 -0.97
CA SER A 221 -5.06 -4.85 -1.39
C SER A 221 -6.02 -4.92 -0.22
N ILE A 222 -7.11 -4.17 -0.32
CA ILE A 222 -8.25 -4.23 0.61
C ILE A 222 -8.98 -5.58 0.51
N LYS A 223 -8.90 -6.25 -0.65
CA LYS A 223 -9.55 -7.53 -0.88
C LYS A 223 -8.55 -8.51 -1.49
N ALA A 224 -8.53 -9.73 -0.99
CA ALA A 224 -7.78 -10.81 -1.64
C ALA A 224 -8.29 -11.02 -3.08
N PRO A 225 -7.40 -11.12 -4.08
CA PRO A 225 -7.82 -11.34 -5.45
C PRO A 225 -8.37 -12.76 -5.60
N ILE A 226 -9.40 -12.92 -6.42
CA ILE A 226 -9.94 -14.23 -6.78
C ILE A 226 -9.05 -14.86 -7.84
N ARG A 227 -8.58 -14.05 -8.79
CA ARG A 227 -7.65 -14.46 -9.85
C ARG A 227 -6.26 -14.65 -9.28
N ARG A 228 -5.66 -15.79 -9.64
CA ARG A 228 -4.25 -16.05 -9.40
C ARG A 228 -3.41 -15.27 -10.40
N LEU A 229 -2.23 -14.84 -9.96
CA LEU A 229 -1.21 -14.35 -10.86
C LEU A 229 -0.71 -15.47 -11.79
N PRO A 230 -0.23 -15.13 -13.00
CA PRO A 230 0.51 -16.05 -13.85
C PRO A 230 1.70 -16.67 -13.11
N GLY A 231 2.09 -17.89 -13.51
CA GLY A 231 3.13 -18.67 -12.82
C GLY A 231 4.49 -17.97 -12.68
N GLU A 232 4.82 -17.03 -13.57
CA GLU A 232 6.04 -16.21 -13.51
C GLU A 232 6.08 -15.26 -12.30
N TYR A 233 4.94 -14.96 -11.69
CA TYR A 233 4.81 -14.12 -10.49
C TYR A 233 4.34 -14.91 -9.26
N LYS A 234 4.53 -16.24 -9.24
CA LYS A 234 4.11 -17.12 -8.13
C LYS A 234 4.78 -16.81 -6.78
N ASN A 235 5.89 -16.08 -6.79
CA ASN A 235 6.64 -15.68 -5.60
C ASN A 235 6.18 -14.34 -5.00
N PHE A 236 5.09 -13.76 -5.50
CA PHE A 236 4.44 -12.62 -4.88
C PHE A 236 3.45 -13.09 -3.81
N VAL A 237 3.55 -12.50 -2.63
CA VAL A 237 2.65 -12.78 -1.51
C VAL A 237 1.51 -11.76 -1.51
N TYR A 238 0.27 -12.22 -1.32
CA TYR A 238 -0.86 -11.31 -1.14
C TYR A 238 -0.94 -10.84 0.30
N ILE A 239 -1.06 -9.53 0.49
CA ILE A 239 -1.37 -8.91 1.77
C ILE A 239 -2.81 -8.41 1.68
N ASN A 240 -3.72 -9.11 2.36
CA ASN A 240 -5.06 -8.60 2.59
C ASN A 240 -5.00 -7.60 3.75
N LEU A 241 -5.14 -6.30 3.44
CA LEU A 241 -5.08 -5.22 4.43
C LEU A 241 -6.19 -5.34 5.47
N PHE A 242 -7.38 -5.82 5.07
CA PHE A 242 -8.49 -6.03 6.00
C PHE A 242 -8.16 -7.11 7.04
N ASP A 243 -7.64 -8.25 6.59
CA ASP A 243 -7.26 -9.36 7.48
C ASP A 243 -6.09 -8.96 8.38
N GLN A 244 -5.07 -8.29 7.82
CA GLN A 244 -3.92 -7.82 8.60
C GLN A 244 -4.33 -6.84 9.69
N PHE A 245 -5.26 -5.92 9.39
CA PHE A 245 -5.78 -4.97 10.37
C PHE A 245 -6.49 -5.67 11.53
N ARG A 246 -7.29 -6.71 11.24
CA ARG A 246 -7.95 -7.54 12.25
C ARG A 246 -6.96 -8.40 13.06
N LEU A 247 -5.97 -9.02 12.40
CA LEU A 247 -5.02 -9.94 13.03
C LEU A 247 -4.00 -9.23 13.93
N LYS A 248 -3.54 -8.03 13.57
CA LYS A 248 -2.57 -7.27 14.39
C LYS A 248 -3.08 -6.97 15.80
N LYS A 249 -4.41 -6.93 16.00
CA LYS A 249 -5.02 -6.72 17.31
C LYS A 249 -4.96 -7.96 18.20
N LYS A 250 -5.12 -9.17 17.64
CA LYS A 250 -5.03 -10.43 18.42
C LYS A 250 -3.68 -10.63 19.09
N ASN A 251 -2.61 -10.06 18.52
CA ASN A 251 -1.25 -10.17 19.06
C ASN A 251 -0.88 -9.01 20.00
N VAL A 252 -1.80 -8.08 20.27
CA VAL A 252 -1.62 -6.94 21.20
C VAL A 252 -2.66 -7.01 22.34
N SER A 253 -3.49 -8.06 22.38
CA SER A 253 -4.44 -8.34 23.47
C SER A 253 -3.82 -9.30 24.47
#